data_AF-A0A661I4Q8-F1
#
_entry.id   AF-A0A661I4Q8-F1
#
_cell.length_a   1.000
_cell.length_b   1.000
_cell.length_c   1.000
_cell.angle_alpha   90.00
_cell.angle_beta   90.00
_cell.angle_gamma   90.00
#
_symmetry.space_group_name_H-M   'P 1'
#
loop_
_entity.id
_entity.type
_entity.pdbx_description
1 polymer ?
#
loop_
_entity_poly.entity_id
_entity_poly.type
_entity_poly.pdbx_seq_one_letter_code
_entity_poly.pdbx_strand_id
1 'polypeptide(L)'
;NILDRMAVIPRYYEAGGLDVNPQIVKKLHNKRKLPAVKKLIESLEIIYDEEIEHVQKGDKWFRYLCDKQGFEAESHYMTILEAYKLRGKHRPHINVEARKEAGFSCDELLKLGAKSCE
;
A
#
# COMPACT_ATOMS: atom_id res chain seq x y z
N ASN A 1 -18.17 -0.55 -9.73
CA ASN A 1 -17.93 0.81 -9.21
C ASN A 1 -16.47 1.18 -9.46
N ILE A 2 -16.18 2.36 -10.02
CA ILE A 2 -14.79 2.82 -10.28
C ILE A 2 -14.15 3.31 -8.97
N LEU A 3 -14.89 4.00 -8.11
CA LEU A 3 -14.40 4.51 -6.83
C LEU A 3 -13.88 3.35 -5.94
N ASP A 4 -14.69 2.30 -5.80
CA ASP A 4 -14.29 1.11 -5.05
C ASP A 4 -13.03 0.45 -5.61
N ARG A 5 -12.87 0.43 -6.95
CA ARG A 5 -11.66 -0.11 -7.59
C ARG A 5 -10.42 0.72 -7.27
N MET A 6 -10.54 2.05 -7.22
CA MET A 6 -9.43 2.93 -6.83
C MET A 6 -9.06 2.76 -5.35
N ALA A 7 -10.01 2.46 -4.47
CA ALA A 7 -9.71 2.08 -3.09
C ALA A 7 -9.05 0.69 -3.00
N VAL A 8 -9.61 -0.31 -3.68
CA VAL A 8 -9.21 -1.70 -3.48
C VAL A 8 -7.92 -2.06 -4.21
N ILE A 9 -7.74 -1.64 -5.47
CA ILE A 9 -6.59 -2.08 -6.27
C ILE A 9 -5.32 -1.30 -5.88
N PRO A 10 -5.19 0.01 -6.16
CA PRO A 10 -3.95 0.71 -5.86
C PRO A 10 -3.78 1.00 -4.37
N ARG A 11 -4.81 1.50 -3.68
CA ARG A 11 -4.65 1.84 -2.25
C ARG A 11 -4.54 0.63 -1.33
N TYR A 12 -5.16 -0.52 -1.64
CA TYR A 12 -5.10 -1.69 -0.76
C TYR A 12 -4.17 -2.81 -1.24
N TYR A 13 -4.28 -3.26 -2.49
CA TYR A 13 -3.47 -4.37 -2.98
C TYR A 13 -2.04 -3.94 -3.29
N GLU A 14 -1.86 -2.86 -4.06
CA GLU A 14 -0.51 -2.37 -4.42
C GLU A 14 0.24 -1.85 -3.18
N ALA A 15 -0.44 -1.14 -2.28
CA ALA A 15 0.17 -0.75 -1.00
C ALA A 15 0.61 -1.95 -0.13
N GLY A 16 0.11 -3.16 -0.42
CA GLY A 16 0.63 -4.40 0.19
C GLY A 16 2.04 -4.75 -0.27
N GLY A 17 2.43 -4.40 -1.50
CA GLY A 17 3.80 -4.53 -2.01
C GLY A 17 4.79 -3.73 -1.18
N LEU A 18 4.41 -2.50 -0.77
CA LEU A 18 5.22 -1.63 0.09
C LEU A 18 5.55 -2.27 1.46
N ASP A 19 4.65 -3.09 1.97
CA ASP A 19 4.82 -3.78 3.26
C ASP A 19 5.66 -5.06 3.13
N VAL A 20 5.47 -5.79 2.02
CA VAL A 20 5.95 -7.17 1.86
C VAL A 20 7.31 -7.22 1.17
N ASN A 21 7.57 -6.39 0.15
CA ASN A 21 8.81 -6.43 -0.63
C ASN A 21 10.07 -6.27 0.24
N PRO A 22 10.15 -5.31 1.19
CA PRO A 22 11.31 -5.17 2.06
C PRO A 22 11.59 -6.45 2.88
N GLN A 23 10.54 -7.16 3.29
CA GLN A 23 10.67 -8.42 4.04
C GLN A 23 11.19 -9.57 3.16
N ILE A 24 10.74 -9.64 1.90
CA ILE A 24 11.23 -10.62 0.92
C ILE A 24 12.70 -10.37 0.63
N VAL A 25 13.09 -9.13 0.33
CA VAL A 25 14.48 -8.74 0.08
C VAL A 25 15.37 -9.09 1.29
N LYS A 26 14.93 -8.76 2.52
CA LYS A 26 15.64 -9.12 3.76
C LYS A 26 15.89 -10.62 3.89
N LYS A 27 14.92 -11.47 3.54
CA LYS A 27 15.07 -12.94 3.57
C LYS A 27 16.03 -13.45 2.50
N LEU A 28 16.02 -12.84 1.31
CA LEU A 28 16.89 -13.22 0.19
C LEU A 28 18.34 -12.76 0.34
N HIS A 29 18.57 -11.72 1.14
CA HIS A 29 19.87 -11.04 1.25
C HIS A 29 21.04 -11.97 1.62
N ASN A 30 20.79 -13.04 2.39
CA ASN A 30 21.82 -14.04 2.75
C ASN A 30 22.28 -14.87 1.54
N LYS A 31 21.45 -15.00 0.50
CA LYS A 31 21.74 -15.76 -0.72
C LYS A 31 22.13 -14.87 -1.91
N ARG A 32 22.37 -13.57 -1.68
CA ARG A 32 22.68 -12.58 -2.74
C ARG A 32 23.91 -12.88 -3.60
N LYS A 33 24.81 -13.77 -3.16
CA LYS A 33 25.97 -14.21 -3.94
C LYS A 33 25.58 -15.11 -5.13
N LEU A 34 24.41 -15.76 -5.09
CA LEU A 34 23.88 -16.50 -6.22
C LEU A 34 23.39 -15.50 -7.28
N PRO A 35 23.89 -15.54 -8.53
CA PRO A 35 23.55 -14.54 -9.55
C PRO A 35 22.04 -14.36 -9.78
N ALA A 36 21.28 -15.46 -9.76
CA ALA A 36 19.82 -15.42 -9.90
C ALA A 36 19.13 -14.71 -8.73
N VAL A 37 19.63 -14.89 -7.49
CA VAL A 37 19.06 -14.21 -6.31
C VAL A 37 19.43 -12.73 -6.31
N LYS A 38 20.64 -12.37 -6.74
CA LYS A 38 21.04 -10.97 -6.90
C LYS A 38 20.09 -10.25 -7.86
N LYS A 39 19.87 -10.82 -9.05
CA LYS A 39 18.97 -10.27 -10.06
C LYS A 39 17.52 -10.16 -9.57
N LEU A 40 17.06 -11.14 -8.78
CA LEU A 40 15.74 -11.09 -8.16
C LEU A 40 15.62 -9.94 -7.16
N ILE A 41 16.61 -9.73 -6.29
CA ILE A 41 16.63 -8.60 -5.36
C ILE A 41 16.58 -7.27 -6.12
N GLU A 42 17.45 -7.10 -7.13
CA GLU A 42 17.48 -5.89 -7.98
C GLU A 42 16.12 -5.63 -8.67
N SER A 43 15.43 -6.68 -9.12
CA SER A 43 14.10 -6.55 -9.73
C SER A 43 13.02 -6.16 -8.72
N LEU A 44 13.09 -6.69 -7.49
CA LEU A 44 12.16 -6.36 -6.42
C LEU A 44 12.34 -4.93 -5.91
N GLU A 45 13.56 -4.40 -5.94
CA GLU A 45 13.86 -3.00 -5.63
C GLU A 45 13.19 -2.07 -6.66
N ILE A 46 13.34 -2.35 -7.97
CA ILE A 46 12.65 -1.59 -9.02
C ILE A 46 11.12 -1.63 -8.84
N ILE A 47 10.55 -2.83 -8.62
CA ILE A 47 9.10 -2.97 -8.39
C ILE A 47 8.66 -2.20 -7.16
N TYR A 48 9.45 -2.20 -6.08
CA TYR A 48 9.13 -1.47 -4.86
C TYR A 48 9.05 0.05 -5.11
N ASP A 49 10.01 0.61 -5.84
CA ASP A 49 10.04 2.03 -6.17
C ASP A 49 8.84 2.43 -7.07
N GLU A 50 8.51 1.60 -8.07
CA GLU A 50 7.34 1.81 -8.94
C GLU A 50 6.02 1.74 -8.16
N GLU A 51 5.93 0.87 -7.15
CA GLU A 51 4.71 0.68 -6.38
C GLU A 51 4.33 1.92 -5.55
N ILE A 52 5.32 2.70 -5.07
CA ILE A 52 5.04 3.97 -4.37
C ILE A 52 4.28 4.92 -5.29
N GLU A 53 4.74 5.06 -6.54
CA GLU A 53 4.08 5.90 -7.53
C GLU A 53 2.70 5.37 -7.93
N HIS A 54 2.55 4.04 -8.09
CA HIS A 54 1.27 3.44 -8.45
C HIS A 54 0.20 3.70 -7.38
N VAL A 55 0.56 3.46 -6.12
CA VAL A 55 -0.30 3.73 -4.98
C VAL A 55 -0.64 5.21 -4.89
N GLN A 56 0.34 6.11 -5.08
CA GLN A 56 0.12 7.56 -5.05
C GLN A 56 -0.81 8.04 -6.17
N LYS A 57 -0.63 7.54 -7.40
CA LYS A 57 -1.52 7.85 -8.53
C LYS A 57 -2.94 7.35 -8.26
N GLY A 58 -3.07 6.16 -7.68
CA GLY A 58 -4.34 5.61 -7.22
C GLY A 58 -5.02 6.46 -6.14
N ASP A 59 -4.27 6.93 -5.15
CA ASP A 59 -4.79 7.83 -4.10
C ASP A 59 -5.33 9.14 -4.68
N LYS A 60 -4.59 9.76 -5.60
CA LYS A 60 -5.02 10.99 -6.29
C LYS A 60 -6.37 10.79 -6.99
N TRP A 61 -6.54 9.69 -7.72
CA TRP A 61 -7.81 9.40 -8.41
C TRP A 61 -8.93 9.01 -7.45
N PHE A 62 -8.61 8.27 -6.38
CA PHE A 62 -9.58 7.92 -5.34
C PHE A 62 -10.15 9.19 -4.68
N ARG A 63 -9.26 10.10 -4.22
CA ARG A 63 -9.66 11.37 -3.60
C ARG A 63 -10.46 12.25 -4.55
N TYR A 64 -10.05 12.35 -5.82
CA TYR A 64 -10.81 13.06 -6.85
C TYR A 64 -12.23 12.50 -7.03
N LEU A 65 -12.40 11.18 -7.06
CA LEU A 65 -13.70 10.55 -7.21
C LEU A 65 -14.57 10.66 -5.95
N CYS A 66 -13.97 10.68 -4.76
CA CYS A 66 -14.65 10.97 -3.51
C CYS A 66 -15.20 12.39 -3.50
N ASP A 67 -14.36 13.38 -3.81
CA ASP A 67 -14.75 14.79 -3.89
C ASP A 67 -15.90 15.01 -4.89
N LYS A 68 -15.78 14.45 -6.10
CA LYS A 68 -16.82 14.52 -7.13
C LYS A 68 -18.17 13.91 -6.69
N GLN A 69 -18.16 12.96 -5.78
CA GLN A 69 -19.35 12.28 -5.26
C GLN A 69 -19.79 12.80 -3.88
N GLY A 70 -19.10 13.79 -3.31
CA GLY A 70 -19.41 14.36 -2.00
C GLY A 70 -19.04 13.44 -0.82
N PHE A 71 -18.10 12.52 -1.00
CA PHE A 71 -17.60 11.66 0.07
C PHE A 71 -16.35 12.26 0.71
N GLU A 72 -16.24 12.16 2.03
CA GLU A 72 -14.98 12.34 2.74
C GLU A 72 -14.10 11.10 2.50
N ALA A 73 -12.91 11.30 1.94
CA ALA A 73 -12.12 10.23 1.36
C ALA A 73 -11.66 9.17 2.38
N GLU A 74 -11.21 9.56 3.56
CA GLU A 74 -10.64 8.62 4.53
C GLU A 74 -11.72 7.71 5.16
N SER A 75 -12.83 8.30 5.59
CA SER A 75 -13.96 7.56 6.15
C SER A 75 -14.58 6.66 5.08
N HIS A 76 -14.75 7.15 3.85
CA HIS A 76 -15.30 6.36 2.76
C HIS A 76 -14.36 5.23 2.35
N TYR A 77 -13.05 5.43 2.39
CA TYR A 77 -12.07 4.36 2.18
C TYR A 77 -12.28 3.22 3.19
N MET A 78 -12.44 3.55 4.48
CA MET A 78 -12.72 2.54 5.51
C MET A 78 -14.04 1.81 5.28
N THR A 79 -15.08 2.52 4.83
CA THR A 79 -16.37 1.92 4.43
C THR A 79 -16.19 0.91 3.29
N ILE A 80 -15.42 1.26 2.26
CA ILE A 80 -15.15 0.35 1.14
C ILE A 80 -14.37 -0.89 1.63
N LEU A 81 -13.34 -0.70 2.46
CA LEU A 81 -12.58 -1.84 2.99
C LEU A 81 -13.45 -2.79 3.81
N GLU A 82 -14.41 -2.26 4.58
CA GLU A 82 -15.38 -3.08 5.32
C GLU A 82 -16.32 -3.84 4.38
N ALA A 83 -16.88 -3.16 3.38
CA ALA A 83 -17.79 -3.77 2.40
C ALA A 83 -17.15 -4.96 1.65
N TYR A 84 -15.84 -4.87 1.38
CA TYR A 84 -15.06 -5.94 0.75
C TYR A 84 -14.37 -6.90 1.74
N LYS A 85 -14.63 -6.79 3.05
CA LYS A 85 -14.06 -7.64 4.11
C LYS A 85 -12.53 -7.64 4.14
N LEU A 86 -11.94 -6.48 3.85
CA LEU A 86 -10.49 -6.29 3.73
C LEU A 86 -9.81 -5.87 5.04
N ARG A 87 -10.59 -5.42 6.04
CA ARG A 87 -10.09 -5.03 7.38
C ARG A 87 -9.69 -6.22 8.25
N GLY A 88 -10.32 -7.38 8.08
CA GLY A 88 -10.04 -8.59 8.85
C GLY A 88 -8.81 -9.38 8.39
N LYS A 89 -8.19 -9.00 7.26
CA LYS A 89 -6.97 -9.66 6.77
C LYS A 89 -5.77 -9.20 7.60
N HIS A 90 -5.10 -10.13 8.26
CA HIS A 90 -3.92 -9.86 9.07
C HIS A 90 -2.80 -9.20 8.24
N ARG A 91 -2.42 -7.97 8.61
CA ARG A 91 -1.28 -7.25 8.02
C ARG A 91 -0.25 -6.95 9.12
N PRO A 92 0.71 -7.86 9.36
CA PRO A 92 1.53 -7.81 10.57
C PRO A 92 2.45 -6.58 10.65
N HIS A 93 2.82 -5.98 9.51
CA HIS A 93 3.77 -4.86 9.46
C HIS A 93 3.41 -3.90 8.33
N ILE A 94 2.77 -2.78 8.68
CA ILE A 94 2.53 -1.67 7.75
C ILE A 94 3.83 -0.86 7.62
N ASN A 95 4.30 -0.64 6.39
CA ASN A 95 5.42 0.26 6.11
C ASN A 95 4.91 1.70 6.09
N VAL A 96 5.02 2.36 7.25
CA VAL A 96 4.48 3.70 7.49
C VAL A 96 5.11 4.74 6.56
N GLU A 97 6.44 4.73 6.43
CA GLU A 97 7.16 5.73 5.63
C GLU A 97 6.80 5.64 4.15
N ALA A 98 6.84 4.44 3.56
CA ALA A 98 6.49 4.26 2.15
C ALA A 98 5.02 4.59 1.86
N ARG A 99 4.10 4.25 2.77
CA ARG A 99 2.69 4.58 2.60
C ARG A 99 2.41 6.07 2.80
N LYS A 100 3.12 6.76 3.70
CA LYS A 100 3.06 8.24 3.80
C LYS A 100 3.50 8.89 2.50
N GLU A 101 4.61 8.43 1.93
CA GLU A 101 5.10 8.90 0.63
C GLU A 101 4.08 8.65 -0.50
N ALA A 102 3.36 7.52 -0.41
CA ALA A 102 2.28 7.17 -1.33
C ALA A 102 0.94 7.91 -1.06
N GLY A 103 0.86 8.81 -0.09
CA GLY A 103 -0.30 9.69 0.13
C GLY A 103 -1.25 9.29 1.27
N PHE A 104 -0.88 8.31 2.10
CA PHE A 104 -1.67 7.96 3.30
C PHE A 104 -1.42 8.97 4.42
N SER A 105 -2.49 9.38 5.10
CA SER A 105 -2.37 10.14 6.35
C SER A 105 -2.03 9.23 7.54
N CYS A 106 -1.52 9.82 8.61
CA CYS A 106 -1.25 9.06 9.83
C CYS A 106 -2.52 8.46 10.44
N ASP A 107 -3.64 9.18 10.40
CA ASP A 107 -4.92 8.70 10.90
C ASP A 107 -5.40 7.48 10.10
N GLU A 108 -5.22 7.49 8.77
CA GLU A 108 -5.50 6.32 7.93
C GLU A 108 -4.62 5.12 8.33
N LEU A 109 -3.31 5.33 8.49
CA LEU A 109 -2.38 4.25 8.82
C LEU A 109 -2.67 3.62 10.19
N LEU A 110 -2.99 4.42 11.19
CA LEU A 110 -3.39 3.94 12.52
C LEU A 110 -4.70 3.13 12.44
N LYS A 111 -5.70 3.62 11.70
CA LYS A 111 -6.97 2.90 11.48
C LYS A 111 -6.80 1.59 10.69
N LEU A 112 -5.76 1.50 9.85
CA LEU A 112 -5.37 0.29 9.11
C LEU A 112 -4.57 -0.71 9.95
N GLY A 113 -4.11 -0.32 11.15
CA GLY A 113 -3.39 -1.18 12.08
C GLY A 113 -1.89 -0.91 12.22
N ALA A 114 -1.39 0.24 11.78
CA ALA A 114 -0.05 0.68 12.13
C ALA A 114 0.05 0.89 13.64
N LYS A 115 1.18 0.50 14.26
CA LYS A 115 1.38 0.64 15.71
C LYS A 115 1.70 2.08 16.12
N SER A 116 2.37 2.82 15.24
CA SER A 116 2.75 4.21 15.41
C SER A 116 2.81 4.88 14.03
N CYS A 117 2.80 6.21 14.00
CA CYS A 117 2.99 7.01 12.79
C CYS A 117 3.96 8.17 13.07
N GLU A 118 5.02 7.88 13.82
CA GLU A 118 6.15 8.80 14.00
C GLU A 118 6.99 8.85 12.73
#